data_AF-A0A1S8WQP7-F1
#
_entry.id   AF-A0A1S8WQP7-F1
#
_cell.length_a   1.000
_cell.length_b   1.000
_cell.length_c   1.000
_cell.angle_alpha   90.00
_cell.angle_beta   90.00
_cell.angle_gamma   90.00
#
_symmetry.space_group_name_H-M   'P 1'
#
loop_
_entity.id
_entity.type
_entity.pdbx_description
1 polymer ?
#
loop_
_entity_poly.entity_id
_entity_poly.type
_entity_poly.pdbx_seq_one_letter_code
_entity_poly.pdbx_strand_id
1 'polypeptide(L)'
;LLRLTDDDITALHLDGFKTDEQTVYCATLSPMDASTSDNPESSSRSYSVFQHSLLMQATTSGIRLIGIHHLNGSGCLAEWRSPSGRGISCLSSHGALIVVASGPELYVLRVVGPANQPSFEQAAHRTMSNEVACIDLTPFDHKRAAYAASQTSTIDEPVDYTVPQLVAVGLWLGYGLALLRLPNLELVHEEPLPETTASTGTALLPRSVLLAQLEDMAYLFAAMGDGTLYFYTVCPSA
;
A
#
# COMPACT_ATOMS: atom_id res chain seq x y z
N LEU A 1 8.96 19.48 7.36
CA LEU A 1 7.58 19.14 7.78
C LEU A 1 6.90 20.42 8.25
N LEU A 2 5.57 20.47 8.22
CA LEU A 2 4.78 21.59 8.73
C LEU A 2 3.93 21.09 9.90
N ARG A 3 3.85 21.90 10.97
CA ARG A 3 2.90 21.71 12.05
C ARG A 3 1.81 22.75 11.90
N LEU A 4 0.57 22.26 11.81
CA LEU A 4 -0.62 23.08 11.88
C LEU A 4 -1.08 23.12 13.35
N THR A 5 -1.29 24.31 13.89
CA THR A 5 -1.84 24.50 15.24
C THR A 5 -2.86 25.63 15.13
N ASP A 6 -4.13 25.30 15.36
CA ASP A 6 -5.25 26.17 15.03
C ASP A 6 -5.15 26.62 13.56
N ASP A 7 -5.02 27.92 13.31
CA ASP A 7 -4.85 28.52 11.97
C ASP A 7 -3.38 28.82 11.61
N ASP A 8 -2.43 28.50 12.48
CA ASP A 8 -1.00 28.79 12.28
C ASP A 8 -0.24 27.61 11.65
N ILE A 9 0.61 27.93 10.68
CA ILE A 9 1.52 26.99 10.03
C ILE A 9 2.95 27.31 10.47
N THR A 10 3.58 26.36 11.16
CA THR A 10 4.97 26.49 11.61
C THR A 10 5.84 25.37 11.07
N ALA A 11 7.14 25.63 10.90
CA ALA A 11 8.09 24.59 10.54
C ALA A 11 8.19 23.56 11.67
N LEU A 12 8.05 22.28 11.33
CA LEU A 12 8.26 21.17 12.26
C LEU A 12 9.59 20.50 11.94
N HIS A 13 10.45 20.42 12.95
CA HIS A 13 11.60 19.53 12.96
C HIS A 13 11.19 18.22 13.64
N LEU A 14 11.51 17.10 13.02
CA LEU A 14 11.26 15.77 13.56
C LEU A 14 12.54 14.96 13.45
N ASP A 15 13.07 14.55 14.59
CA ASP A 15 14.30 13.76 14.65
C ASP A 15 14.13 12.46 13.85
N GLY A 16 15.14 12.12 13.05
CA GLY A 16 15.12 10.93 12.20
C GLY A 16 14.40 11.09 10.86
N PHE A 17 13.67 12.19 10.64
CA PHE A 17 13.09 12.52 9.34
C PHE A 17 14.17 13.08 8.41
N LYS A 18 14.38 12.46 7.25
CA LYS A 18 15.33 12.95 6.26
C LYS A 18 14.78 14.15 5.50
N THR A 19 15.55 15.22 5.46
CA THR A 19 15.21 16.45 4.72
C THR A 19 16.14 16.72 3.54
N ASP A 20 17.23 15.96 3.42
CA ASP A 20 18.25 16.03 2.37
C ASP A 20 17.97 15.13 1.17
N GLU A 21 16.93 14.29 1.26
CA GLU A 21 16.46 13.41 0.19
C GLU A 21 14.99 13.67 -0.14
N GLN A 22 14.61 13.44 -1.40
CA GLN A 22 13.22 13.53 -1.81
C GLN A 22 12.39 12.44 -1.10
N THR A 23 11.36 12.87 -0.36
CA THR A 23 10.35 11.97 0.18
C THR A 23 9.41 11.56 -0.94
N VAL A 24 9.27 10.24 -1.15
CA VAL A 24 8.38 9.66 -2.17
C VAL A 24 7.03 9.23 -1.57
N TYR A 25 7.00 8.94 -0.27
CA TYR A 25 5.79 8.59 0.46
C TYR A 25 5.97 8.93 1.95
N CYS A 26 4.91 9.40 2.59
CA CYS A 26 4.89 9.67 4.02
C CYS A 26 3.50 9.39 4.57
N ALA A 27 3.39 8.56 5.60
CA ALA A 27 2.12 8.27 6.25
C ALA A 27 2.32 7.95 7.73
N THR A 28 1.27 8.19 8.51
CA THR A 28 1.18 7.65 9.87
C THR A 28 0.75 6.19 9.76
N LEU A 29 1.54 5.29 10.34
CA LEU A 29 1.16 3.89 10.49
C LEU A 29 0.45 3.75 11.83
N SER A 30 -0.80 3.33 11.80
CA SER A 30 -1.56 3.01 13.00
C SER A 30 -1.43 1.52 13.35
N PRO A 31 -1.54 1.18 14.64
CA PRO A 31 -1.80 -0.19 15.06
C PRO A 31 -2.99 -0.70 14.25
N MET A 32 -2.83 -1.79 13.49
CA MET A 32 -3.99 -2.45 12.89
C MET A 32 -4.72 -3.11 14.04
N ASP A 33 -6.01 -2.83 14.24
CA ASP A 33 -6.78 -3.48 15.31
C ASP A 33 -6.63 -4.98 15.14
N ALA A 34 -5.91 -5.63 16.07
CA ALA A 34 -5.97 -7.08 16.16
C ALA A 34 -7.42 -7.36 16.50
N SER A 35 -8.19 -7.85 15.52
CA SER A 35 -9.54 -8.33 15.76
C SER A 35 -9.57 -9.06 17.11
N THR A 36 -10.32 -8.51 18.06
CA THR A 36 -10.59 -9.16 19.34
C THR A 36 -11.43 -10.39 19.02
N SER A 37 -10.78 -11.46 18.58
CA SER A 37 -11.35 -12.79 18.61
C SER A 37 -11.30 -13.23 20.08
N ASP A 38 -12.42 -13.08 20.78
CA ASP A 38 -12.66 -13.63 22.12
C ASP A 38 -12.71 -15.18 22.13
N ASN A 39 -12.08 -15.85 21.14
CA ASN A 39 -12.05 -17.30 21.02
C ASN A 39 -10.61 -17.82 21.17
N PRO A 40 -10.25 -18.41 22.33
CA PRO A 40 -8.90 -18.89 22.60
C PRO A 40 -8.51 -20.17 21.84
N GLU A 41 -9.30 -20.64 20.88
CA GLU A 41 -9.07 -21.91 20.17
C GLU A 41 -8.84 -21.80 18.64
N SER A 42 -8.87 -20.62 18.03
CA SER A 42 -8.40 -20.47 16.64
C SER A 42 -6.92 -20.05 16.62
N SER A 43 -6.07 -20.98 16.21
CA SER A 43 -4.63 -20.76 16.01
C SER A 43 -4.33 -19.89 14.77
N SER A 44 -4.91 -18.68 14.69
CA SER A 44 -4.49 -17.65 13.76
C SER A 44 -3.50 -16.73 14.45
N ARG A 45 -2.27 -16.69 13.93
CA ARG A 45 -1.12 -15.93 14.45
C ARG A 45 -1.53 -14.55 15.00
N SER A 46 -1.53 -14.40 16.32
CA SER A 46 -1.67 -13.11 16.99
C SER A 46 -0.41 -12.30 16.71
N TYR A 47 -0.46 -11.45 15.69
CA TYR A 47 0.64 -10.55 15.35
C TYR A 47 0.82 -9.53 16.48
N SER A 48 2.06 -9.33 16.93
CA SER A 48 2.40 -8.23 17.84
C SER A 48 2.18 -6.91 17.11
N VAL A 49 1.00 -6.32 17.28
CA VAL A 49 0.69 -4.99 16.78
C VAL A 49 1.47 -3.97 17.61
N PHE A 50 2.22 -3.07 16.96
CA PHE A 50 2.86 -1.96 17.66
C PHE A 50 1.76 -1.08 18.28
N GLN A 51 1.83 -0.78 19.57
CA GLN A 51 0.69 -0.18 20.31
C GLN A 51 0.44 1.31 20.04
N HIS A 52 1.32 1.99 19.31
CA HIS A 52 1.23 3.43 19.10
C HIS A 52 1.64 3.85 17.70
N SER A 53 1.00 4.88 17.16
CA SER A 53 1.29 5.38 15.83
C SER A 53 2.76 5.76 15.62
N LEU A 54 3.30 5.37 14.47
CA LEU A 54 4.63 5.74 13.99
C LEU A 54 4.48 6.59 12.74
N LEU A 55 5.44 7.47 12.46
CA LEU A 55 5.53 8.10 11.15
C LEU A 55 6.44 7.25 10.25
N MET A 56 5.91 6.81 9.12
CA MET A 56 6.71 6.21 8.07
C MET A 56 7.09 7.27 7.04
N GLN A 57 8.38 7.36 6.77
CA GLN A 57 8.92 8.13 5.65
C GLN A 57 9.62 7.19 4.69
N ALA A 58 9.29 7.28 3.41
CA ALA A 58 10.10 6.68 2.36
C ALA A 58 10.76 7.75 1.51
N THR A 59 12.04 7.54 1.24
CA THR A 59 12.82 8.29 0.26
C THR A 59 13.28 7.33 -0.83
N THR A 60 14.00 7.84 -1.82
CA THR A 60 14.62 6.97 -2.83
C THR A 60 15.63 5.99 -2.23
N SER A 61 16.19 6.25 -1.04
CA SER A 61 17.20 5.37 -0.42
C SER A 61 16.65 4.28 0.49
N GLY A 62 15.40 4.37 0.93
CA GLY A 62 14.82 3.43 1.89
C GLY A 62 13.56 3.93 2.60
N ILE A 63 13.03 3.09 3.49
CA ILE A 63 11.89 3.39 4.36
C ILE A 63 12.39 3.55 5.80
N ARG A 64 11.87 4.53 6.53
CA ARG A 64 12.18 4.81 7.93
C ARG A 64 10.90 4.79 8.75
N LEU A 65 10.99 4.22 9.95
CA LEU A 65 9.98 4.39 11.00
C LEU A 65 10.49 5.40 12.01
N ILE A 66 9.69 6.42 12.29
CA ILE A 66 10.04 7.56 13.11
C ILE A 66 9.05 7.64 14.26
N GLY A 67 9.57 7.80 15.48
CA GLY A 67 8.75 7.97 16.67
C GLY A 67 8.01 9.31 16.67
N ILE A 68 6.70 9.28 16.92
CA ILE A 68 5.85 10.47 17.07
C ILE A 68 5.06 10.44 18.38
N HIS A 69 4.37 11.53 18.71
CA HIS A 69 3.65 11.70 19.99
C HIS A 69 4.55 11.44 21.20
N HIS A 70 4.22 10.45 22.02
CA HIS A 70 5.02 10.04 23.20
C HIS A 70 6.43 9.50 22.84
N LEU A 71 6.68 9.12 21.57
CA LEU A 71 8.01 8.72 21.07
C LEU A 71 8.72 9.87 20.34
N ASN A 72 8.17 11.09 20.35
CA ASN A 72 8.81 12.23 19.72
C ASN A 72 10.21 12.46 20.31
N GLY A 73 11.19 12.72 19.44
CA GLY A 73 12.60 12.83 19.81
C GLY A 73 13.37 11.49 19.85
N SER A 74 12.70 10.35 19.64
CA SER A 74 13.39 9.03 19.58
C SER A 74 14.15 8.82 18.27
N GLY A 75 13.99 9.72 17.29
CA GLY A 75 14.66 9.62 16.00
C GLY A 75 14.10 8.53 15.09
N CYS A 76 14.98 8.00 14.26
CA CYS A 76 14.70 6.87 13.36
C CYS A 76 14.81 5.57 14.15
N LEU A 77 13.69 4.87 14.32
CA LEU A 77 13.57 3.65 15.12
C LEU A 77 13.87 2.37 14.32
N ALA A 78 13.59 2.38 13.02
CA ALA A 78 13.91 1.29 12.11
C ALA A 78 14.10 1.83 10.70
N GLU A 79 14.92 1.13 9.91
CA GLU A 79 15.17 1.45 8.51
C GLU A 79 15.10 0.17 7.67
N TRP A 80 14.45 0.27 6.51
CA TRP A 80 14.43 -0.77 5.50
C TRP A 80 15.06 -0.25 4.20
N ARG A 81 15.83 -1.12 3.55
CA ARG A 81 16.43 -0.87 2.24
C ARG A 81 16.13 -2.05 1.34
N SER A 82 15.95 -1.77 0.06
CA SER A 82 15.72 -2.82 -0.93
C SER A 82 16.88 -3.81 -0.95
N PRO A 83 16.62 -5.13 -0.83
CA PRO A 83 17.64 -6.16 -1.01
C PRO A 83 18.33 -6.10 -2.39
N SER A 84 17.66 -5.56 -3.41
CA SER A 84 18.25 -5.40 -4.75
C SER A 84 19.29 -4.27 -4.83
N GLY A 85 19.43 -3.45 -3.79
CA GLY A 85 20.29 -2.26 -3.78
C GLY A 85 19.77 -1.10 -4.65
N ARG A 86 18.68 -1.29 -5.41
CA ARG A 86 18.02 -0.21 -6.14
C ARG A 86 17.22 0.67 -5.20
N GLY A 87 17.00 1.91 -5.63
CA GLY A 87 16.14 2.85 -4.90
C GLY A 87 14.68 2.42 -4.88
N ILE A 88 13.90 3.06 -4.01
CA ILE A 88 12.45 2.91 -3.98
C ILE A 88 11.85 3.73 -5.12
N SER A 89 10.99 3.12 -5.93
CA SER A 89 10.30 3.79 -7.04
C SER A 89 8.93 4.32 -6.62
N CYS A 90 8.10 3.47 -6.02
CA CYS A 90 6.79 3.83 -5.48
C CYS A 90 6.37 2.85 -4.38
N LEU A 91 5.37 3.21 -3.59
CA LEU A 91 4.79 2.35 -2.56
C LEU A 91 3.40 2.83 -2.15
N SER A 92 2.65 1.95 -1.51
CA SER A 92 1.46 2.29 -0.73
C SER A 92 1.50 1.56 0.62
N SER A 93 0.73 2.04 1.59
CA SER A 93 0.64 1.43 2.92
C SER A 93 -0.76 1.58 3.51
N HIS A 94 -1.13 0.63 4.36
CA HIS A 94 -2.37 0.66 5.14
C HIS A 94 -2.13 0.00 6.50
N GLY A 95 -2.32 0.74 7.59
CA GLY A 95 -1.97 0.28 8.93
C GLY A 95 -0.48 -0.10 9.00
N ALA A 96 -0.20 -1.34 9.39
CA ALA A 96 1.16 -1.89 9.48
C ALA A 96 1.67 -2.54 8.18
N LEU A 97 0.83 -2.62 7.13
CA LEU A 97 1.14 -3.28 5.87
C LEU A 97 1.67 -2.29 4.85
N ILE A 98 2.78 -2.63 4.22
CA ILE A 98 3.44 -1.79 3.22
C ILE A 98 3.71 -2.66 1.99
N VAL A 99 3.36 -2.15 0.82
CA VAL A 99 3.79 -2.74 -0.45
C VAL A 99 4.66 -1.73 -1.18
N VAL A 100 5.91 -2.10 -1.43
CA VAL A 100 6.93 -1.22 -1.98
C VAL A 100 7.55 -1.82 -3.24
N ALA A 101 7.75 -0.98 -4.25
CA ALA A 101 8.52 -1.31 -5.44
C ALA A 101 9.94 -0.75 -5.39
N SER A 102 10.87 -1.56 -5.88
CA SER A 102 12.25 -1.17 -6.21
C SER A 102 12.56 -1.61 -7.64
N GLY A 103 12.09 -0.79 -8.57
CA GLY A 103 11.99 -1.09 -9.99
C GLY A 103 10.90 -2.15 -10.27
N PRO A 104 11.17 -3.28 -10.96
CA PRO A 104 10.24 -4.39 -11.12
C PRO A 104 10.03 -5.23 -9.84
N GLU A 105 10.81 -5.03 -8.79
CA GLU A 105 10.75 -5.87 -7.58
C GLU A 105 9.70 -5.32 -6.62
N LEU A 106 8.67 -6.10 -6.32
CA LEU A 106 7.67 -5.82 -5.29
C LEU A 106 8.00 -6.57 -4.00
N TYR A 107 7.88 -5.88 -2.87
CA TYR A 107 8.03 -6.43 -1.54
C TYR A 107 6.80 -6.11 -0.70
N VAL A 108 6.31 -7.10 0.05
CA VAL A 108 5.31 -6.91 1.09
C VAL A 108 6.04 -6.87 2.42
N LEU A 109 5.96 -5.75 3.12
CA LEU A 109 6.55 -5.56 4.44
C LEU A 109 5.44 -5.40 5.47
N ARG A 110 5.70 -5.90 6.68
CA ARG A 110 4.89 -5.65 7.86
C ARG A 110 5.75 -4.98 8.93
N VAL A 111 5.18 -4.00 9.62
CA VAL A 111 5.80 -3.44 10.83
C VAL A 111 5.39 -4.29 12.03
N VAL A 112 6.38 -4.81 12.77
CA VAL A 112 6.17 -5.69 13.91
C VAL A 112 6.98 -5.23 15.13
N GLY A 113 6.68 -5.79 16.29
CA GLY A 113 7.37 -5.48 17.55
C GLY A 113 6.74 -4.30 18.30
N PRO A 114 7.30 -3.93 19.47
CA PRO A 114 6.79 -2.83 20.27
C PRO A 114 7.10 -1.47 19.62
N ALA A 115 6.28 -0.45 19.88
CA ALA A 115 6.39 0.85 19.21
C ALA A 115 7.73 1.56 19.44
N ASN A 116 8.43 1.30 20.55
CA ASN A 116 9.75 1.86 20.85
C ASN A 116 10.91 1.09 20.19
N GLN A 117 10.66 -0.12 19.67
CA GLN A 117 11.64 -0.94 18.96
C GLN A 117 10.96 -1.70 17.81
N PRO A 118 10.37 -1.00 16.84
CA PRO A 118 9.70 -1.61 15.72
C PRO A 118 10.73 -2.23 14.77
N SER A 119 10.29 -3.20 13.96
CA SER A 119 11.10 -3.77 12.90
C SER A 119 10.25 -4.07 11.66
N PHE A 120 10.92 -4.22 10.52
CA PHE A 120 10.28 -4.64 9.27
C PHE A 120 10.42 -6.16 9.11
N GLU A 121 9.29 -6.84 8.92
CA GLU A 121 9.22 -8.23 8.50
C GLU A 121 8.83 -8.28 7.01
N GLN A 122 9.67 -8.90 6.18
CA GLN A 122 9.33 -9.12 4.77
C GLN A 122 8.43 -10.35 4.64
N ALA A 123 7.15 -10.14 4.35
CA ALA A 123 6.14 -11.20 4.22
C ALA A 123 6.15 -11.88 2.85
N ALA A 124 6.45 -11.15 1.78
CA ALA A 124 6.53 -11.68 0.42
C ALA A 124 7.40 -10.81 -0.49
N HIS A 125 7.78 -11.39 -1.63
CA HIS A 125 8.54 -10.76 -2.69
C HIS A 125 8.10 -11.32 -4.04
N ARG A 126 8.06 -10.47 -5.07
CA ARG A 126 7.80 -10.86 -6.45
C ARG A 126 8.52 -9.92 -7.43
N THR A 127 9.11 -10.49 -8.47
CA THR A 127 9.58 -9.74 -9.64
C THR A 127 8.45 -9.64 -10.66
N MET A 128 8.06 -8.42 -11.01
CA MET A 128 7.13 -8.14 -12.10
C MET A 128 7.87 -8.20 -13.45
N SER A 129 7.14 -8.34 -14.54
CA SER A 129 7.71 -8.33 -15.90
C SER A 129 8.49 -7.04 -16.17
N ASN A 130 7.98 -5.91 -15.67
CA ASN A 130 8.45 -4.58 -15.97
C ASN A 130 8.53 -3.68 -14.72
N GLU A 131 9.17 -2.52 -14.87
CA GLU A 131 9.22 -1.48 -13.84
C GLU A 131 7.81 -1.11 -13.34
N VAL A 132 7.66 -1.04 -12.02
CA VAL A 132 6.39 -0.66 -11.39
C VAL A 132 6.29 0.87 -11.33
N ALA A 133 5.21 1.41 -11.90
CA ALA A 133 4.95 2.85 -11.99
C ALA A 133 4.19 3.41 -10.79
N CYS A 134 3.22 2.66 -10.28
CA CYS A 134 2.31 3.07 -9.21
C CYS A 134 1.72 1.85 -8.50
N ILE A 135 1.35 2.02 -7.23
CA ILE A 135 0.84 0.97 -6.34
C ILE A 135 -0.32 1.55 -5.52
N ASP A 136 -1.39 0.78 -5.37
CA ASP A 136 -2.41 1.05 -4.36
C ASP A 136 -2.92 -0.24 -3.70
N LEU A 137 -3.19 -0.16 -2.40
CA LEU A 137 -3.70 -1.27 -1.59
C LEU A 137 -4.84 -0.82 -0.67
N THR A 138 -5.59 0.20 -1.09
CA THR A 138 -6.72 0.68 -0.31
C THR A 138 -7.72 -0.47 -0.10
N PRO A 139 -8.05 -0.83 1.16
CA PRO A 139 -8.98 -1.91 1.42
C PRO A 139 -10.40 -1.50 1.05
N PHE A 140 -11.23 -2.49 0.76
CA PHE A 140 -12.66 -2.34 0.48
C PHE A 140 -13.44 -3.55 0.98
N ASP A 141 -14.75 -3.40 1.13
CA ASP A 141 -15.65 -4.49 1.53
C ASP A 141 -15.83 -5.48 0.38
N HIS A 142 -15.05 -6.56 0.44
CA HIS A 142 -15.02 -7.61 -0.58
C HIS A 142 -16.37 -8.34 -0.70
N LYS A 143 -17.10 -8.49 0.41
CA LYS A 143 -18.38 -9.21 0.41
C LYS A 143 -19.46 -8.39 -0.25
N ARG A 144 -19.53 -7.11 0.09
CA ARG A 144 -20.45 -6.16 -0.52
C ARG A 144 -20.15 -6.01 -2.02
N ALA A 145 -18.87 -5.90 -2.39
CA ALA A 145 -18.44 -5.89 -3.80
C ALA A 145 -18.81 -7.17 -4.54
N ALA A 146 -18.56 -8.35 -3.95
CA ALA A 146 -18.94 -9.63 -4.54
C ALA A 146 -20.47 -9.77 -4.69
N TYR A 147 -21.23 -9.36 -3.68
CA TYR A 147 -22.69 -9.39 -3.70
C TYR A 147 -23.27 -8.49 -4.80
N ALA A 148 -22.78 -7.25 -4.89
CA ALA A 148 -23.22 -6.31 -5.90
C ALA A 148 -22.84 -6.75 -7.33
N ALA A 149 -21.70 -7.43 -7.50
CA ALA A 149 -21.26 -7.94 -8.80
C ALA A 149 -21.94 -9.23 -9.25
N SER A 150 -22.27 -10.15 -8.34
CA SER A 150 -22.72 -11.51 -8.67
C SER A 150 -24.18 -11.80 -8.34
N GLN A 151 -24.83 -10.96 -7.53
CA GLN A 151 -26.19 -11.15 -6.98
C GLN A 151 -26.43 -12.55 -6.36
N THR A 152 -25.39 -13.30 -6.03
CA THR A 152 -25.47 -14.69 -5.59
C THR A 152 -24.41 -15.00 -4.55
N SER A 153 -24.77 -14.90 -3.26
CA SER A 153 -24.46 -15.90 -2.21
C SER A 153 -24.67 -15.36 -0.78
N THR A 154 -24.88 -16.31 0.11
CA THR A 154 -25.30 -16.24 1.51
C THR A 154 -24.26 -15.60 2.42
N ILE A 155 -24.74 -14.69 3.27
CA ILE A 155 -23.97 -13.94 4.28
C ILE A 155 -23.79 -14.84 5.51
N ASP A 156 -22.67 -15.52 5.70
CA ASP A 156 -22.50 -16.36 6.91
C ASP A 156 -21.17 -16.26 7.65
N GLU A 157 -20.26 -15.37 7.28
CA GLU A 157 -19.07 -15.09 8.11
C GLU A 157 -18.83 -13.58 8.25
N PRO A 158 -18.18 -13.08 9.29
CA PRO A 158 -17.60 -11.75 9.33
C PRO A 158 -16.25 -11.76 8.58
N VAL A 159 -16.02 -10.83 7.64
CA VAL A 159 -14.68 -10.57 7.09
C VAL A 159 -14.27 -9.18 7.52
N ASP A 160 -13.04 -9.05 8.00
CA ASP A 160 -12.46 -7.78 8.40
C ASP A 160 -12.09 -6.96 7.14
N TYR A 161 -12.88 -5.93 6.85
CA TYR A 161 -12.69 -5.03 5.71
C TYR A 161 -11.62 -3.95 5.96
N THR A 162 -11.00 -3.96 7.14
CA THR A 162 -9.89 -3.04 7.44
C THR A 162 -8.56 -3.56 6.93
N VAL A 163 -8.49 -4.81 6.48
CA VAL A 163 -7.25 -5.42 6.00
C VAL A 163 -7.24 -5.53 4.47
N PRO A 164 -6.23 -4.94 3.79
CA PRO A 164 -6.07 -5.10 2.35
C PRO A 164 -5.85 -6.56 1.96
N GLN A 165 -6.69 -7.06 1.04
CA GLN A 165 -6.53 -8.41 0.45
C GLN A 165 -5.98 -8.37 -0.98
N LEU A 166 -5.98 -7.19 -1.61
CA LEU A 166 -5.52 -6.97 -2.96
C LEU A 166 -4.56 -5.78 -3.00
N VAL A 167 -3.64 -5.82 -3.96
CA VAL A 167 -2.83 -4.68 -4.38
C VAL A 167 -2.95 -4.51 -5.88
N ALA A 168 -3.24 -3.30 -6.32
CA ALA A 168 -3.21 -2.91 -7.72
C ALA A 168 -1.85 -2.27 -8.03
N VAL A 169 -1.27 -2.65 -9.16
CA VAL A 169 0.00 -2.08 -9.63
C VAL A 169 -0.11 -1.68 -11.10
N GLY A 170 0.43 -0.51 -11.45
CA GLY A 170 0.62 -0.10 -12.83
C GLY A 170 2.05 -0.40 -13.29
N LEU A 171 2.21 -0.87 -14.53
CA LEU A 171 3.50 -1.31 -15.08
C LEU A 171 3.93 -0.42 -16.26
N TRP A 172 5.25 -0.32 -16.46
CA TRP A 172 5.81 0.38 -17.62
C TRP A 172 5.73 -0.45 -18.90
N LEU A 173 5.82 0.24 -20.05
CA LEU A 173 5.99 -0.34 -21.39
C LEU A 173 4.87 -1.31 -21.81
N GLY A 174 3.60 -0.94 -21.63
CA GLY A 174 2.48 -1.65 -22.25
C GLY A 174 1.89 -2.83 -21.48
N TYR A 175 2.48 -3.24 -20.35
CA TYR A 175 1.97 -4.33 -19.52
C TYR A 175 0.79 -3.93 -18.62
N GLY A 176 0.34 -2.67 -18.75
CA GLY A 176 -0.91 -2.18 -18.19
C GLY A 176 -0.99 -2.27 -16.67
N LEU A 177 -2.02 -2.96 -16.18
CA LEU A 177 -2.33 -3.10 -14.76
C LEU A 177 -2.20 -4.55 -14.34
N ALA A 178 -1.68 -4.79 -13.15
CA ALA A 178 -1.76 -6.09 -12.49
C ALA A 178 -2.48 -5.95 -11.16
N LEU A 179 -3.37 -6.91 -10.89
CA LEU A 179 -4.03 -7.06 -9.61
C LEU A 179 -3.45 -8.31 -8.94
N LEU A 180 -2.91 -8.15 -7.73
CA LEU A 180 -2.29 -9.24 -6.99
C LEU A 180 -2.97 -9.46 -5.64
N ARG A 181 -2.99 -10.71 -5.18
CA ARG A 181 -3.51 -11.08 -3.87
C ARG A 181 -2.45 -10.85 -2.79
N LEU A 182 -2.87 -10.26 -1.68
CA LEU A 182 -2.04 -10.09 -0.48
C LEU A 182 -2.32 -11.24 0.51
N PRO A 183 -1.33 -11.65 1.31
CA PRO A 183 0.04 -11.11 1.37
C PRO A 183 1.03 -11.74 0.38
N ASN A 184 0.66 -12.77 -0.37
CA ASN A 184 1.58 -13.63 -1.13
C ASN A 184 2.02 -13.07 -2.50
N LEU A 185 1.43 -11.97 -2.97
CA LEU A 185 1.63 -11.40 -4.31
C LEU A 185 1.28 -12.38 -5.43
N GLU A 186 0.27 -13.23 -5.24
CA GLU A 186 -0.24 -14.10 -6.29
C GLU A 186 -0.95 -13.28 -7.37
N LEU A 187 -0.72 -13.59 -8.66
CA LEU A 187 -1.35 -12.84 -9.75
C LEU A 187 -2.83 -13.20 -9.82
N VAL A 188 -3.71 -12.21 -9.74
CA VAL A 188 -5.16 -12.41 -9.92
C VAL A 188 -5.55 -12.09 -11.36
N HIS A 189 -5.12 -10.94 -11.87
CA HIS A 189 -5.46 -10.48 -13.21
C HIS A 189 -4.38 -9.56 -13.77
N GLU A 190 -4.19 -9.60 -15.09
CA GLU A 190 -3.43 -8.60 -15.84
C GLU A 190 -4.34 -8.00 -16.90
N GLU A 191 -4.43 -6.68 -16.89
CA GLU A 191 -5.21 -5.92 -17.86
C GLU A 191 -4.26 -5.12 -18.76
N PRO A 192 -4.13 -5.49 -20.05
CA PRO A 192 -3.29 -4.75 -20.96
C PRO A 192 -3.87 -3.35 -21.21
N LEU A 193 -3.01 -2.34 -21.23
CA LEU A 193 -3.37 -0.98 -21.59
C LEU A 193 -2.67 -0.58 -22.89
N PRO A 194 -3.18 0.41 -23.65
CA PRO A 194 -2.51 0.87 -24.86
C PRO A 194 -1.07 1.27 -24.57
N GLU A 195 -0.11 0.74 -25.32
CA GLU A 195 1.31 1.02 -25.06
C GLU A 195 1.72 2.41 -25.50
N THR A 196 1.05 2.95 -26.52
CA THR A 196 1.37 4.24 -27.12
C THR A 196 0.11 5.02 -27.51
N THR A 197 0.22 6.34 -27.54
CA THR A 197 -0.85 7.19 -28.09
C THR A 197 -0.91 7.04 -29.61
N ALA A 198 -2.12 6.86 -30.17
CA ALA A 198 -2.31 6.68 -31.62
C ALA A 198 -1.82 7.89 -32.45
N SER A 199 -1.80 9.09 -31.85
CA SER A 199 -1.44 10.34 -32.52
C SER A 199 0.06 10.63 -32.52
N THR A 200 0.79 10.29 -31.44
CA THR A 200 2.20 10.68 -31.29
C THR A 200 3.16 9.50 -31.20
N GLY A 201 2.67 8.28 -31.00
CA GLY A 201 3.52 7.11 -30.72
C GLY A 201 4.23 7.18 -29.37
N THR A 202 3.92 8.17 -28.52
CA THR A 202 4.51 8.32 -27.19
C THR A 202 4.03 7.21 -26.28
N ALA A 203 4.94 6.61 -25.51
CA ALA A 203 4.65 5.58 -24.53
C ALA A 203 3.62 6.07 -23.49
N LEU A 204 2.55 5.31 -23.32
CA LEU A 204 1.50 5.59 -22.36
C LEU A 204 1.75 4.76 -21.09
N LEU A 205 1.99 5.46 -19.99
CA LEU A 205 2.33 4.85 -18.70
C LEU A 205 1.23 5.14 -17.69
N PRO A 206 0.77 4.14 -16.91
CA PRO A 206 0.01 4.40 -15.71
C PRO A 206 0.80 5.33 -14.79
N ARG A 207 0.18 6.40 -14.33
CA ARG A 207 0.79 7.36 -13.39
C ARG A 207 0.20 7.26 -12.00
N SER A 208 -1.04 6.78 -11.89
CA SER A 208 -1.70 6.51 -10.63
C SER A 208 -2.68 5.36 -10.79
N VAL A 209 -2.78 4.54 -9.76
CA VAL A 209 -3.84 3.55 -9.60
C VAL A 209 -4.53 3.78 -8.27
N LEU A 210 -5.82 3.49 -8.19
CA LEU A 210 -6.60 3.61 -6.96
C LEU A 210 -7.66 2.50 -6.91
N LEU A 211 -7.63 1.71 -5.85
CA LEU A 211 -8.76 0.89 -5.44
C LEU A 211 -9.71 1.75 -4.62
N ALA A 212 -10.98 1.73 -4.98
CA ALA A 212 -12.00 2.45 -4.24
C ALA A 212 -13.32 1.70 -4.26
N GLN A 213 -14.06 1.76 -3.16
CA GLN A 213 -15.44 1.30 -3.13
C GLN A 213 -16.37 2.49 -3.26
N LEU A 214 -17.23 2.44 -4.26
CA LEU A 214 -18.28 3.42 -4.50
C LEU A 214 -19.61 2.68 -4.34
N GLU A 215 -20.39 3.10 -3.36
CA GLU A 215 -21.60 2.39 -2.92
C GLU A 215 -21.26 0.93 -2.54
N ASP A 216 -21.84 -0.03 -3.26
CA ASP A 216 -21.62 -1.44 -3.01
C ASP A 216 -20.55 -2.05 -3.94
N MET A 217 -20.06 -1.31 -4.93
CA MET A 217 -19.16 -1.80 -5.97
C MET A 217 -17.72 -1.37 -5.73
N ALA A 218 -16.78 -2.29 -5.91
CA ALA A 218 -15.34 -1.97 -5.89
C ALA A 218 -14.85 -1.65 -7.30
N TYR A 219 -13.97 -0.66 -7.40
CA TYR A 219 -13.41 -0.16 -8.64
C TYR A 219 -11.89 -0.08 -8.56
N LEU A 220 -11.24 -0.36 -9.68
CA LEU A 220 -9.86 -0.04 -9.94
C LEU A 220 -9.82 1.10 -10.96
N PHE A 221 -9.32 2.26 -10.54
CA PHE A 221 -9.05 3.40 -11.41
C PHE A 221 -7.58 3.41 -11.82
N ALA A 222 -7.31 3.72 -13.09
CA ALA A 222 -5.96 3.92 -13.60
C ALA A 222 -5.89 5.22 -14.40
N ALA A 223 -5.15 6.19 -13.87
CA ALA A 223 -4.89 7.45 -14.54
C ALA A 223 -3.58 7.35 -15.33
N MET A 224 -3.65 7.64 -16.63
CA MET A 224 -2.52 7.56 -17.54
C MET A 224 -1.80 8.90 -17.68
N GLY A 225 -0.56 8.86 -18.17
CA GLY A 225 0.26 10.06 -18.36
C GLY A 225 -0.26 11.07 -19.37
N ASP A 226 -1.21 10.69 -20.23
CA ASP A 226 -1.88 11.58 -21.19
C ASP A 226 -3.17 12.21 -20.65
N GLY A 227 -3.57 11.87 -19.42
CA GLY A 227 -4.81 12.31 -18.78
C GLY A 227 -6.01 11.39 -18.99
N THR A 228 -5.88 10.30 -19.76
CA THR A 228 -6.94 9.30 -19.89
C THR A 228 -7.14 8.56 -18.56
N LEU A 229 -8.40 8.36 -18.18
CA LEU A 229 -8.79 7.58 -17.00
C LEU A 229 -9.48 6.29 -17.44
N TYR A 230 -8.90 5.15 -17.10
CA TYR A 230 -9.54 3.85 -17.20
C TYR A 230 -10.13 3.47 -15.85
N PHE A 231 -11.26 2.78 -15.84
CA PHE A 231 -11.84 2.20 -14.64
C PHE A 231 -12.41 0.83 -14.91
N TYR A 232 -12.29 -0.05 -13.92
CA TYR A 232 -12.74 -1.43 -13.99
C TYR A 232 -13.48 -1.77 -12.71
N THR A 233 -14.54 -2.57 -12.80
CA THR A 233 -15.16 -3.16 -11.62
C THR A 233 -14.27 -4.29 -11.12
N VAL A 234 -14.00 -4.31 -9.81
CA VAL A 234 -13.27 -5.39 -9.15
C VAL A 234 -14.28 -6.34 -8.54
N CYS A 235 -14.33 -7.55 -9.07
CA CYS A 235 -15.14 -8.65 -8.54
C CYS A 235 -14.22 -9.57 -7.74
N PRO A 236 -14.12 -9.41 -6.41
CA PRO A 236 -13.40 -10.38 -5.60
C PRO A 236 -14.11 -11.74 -5.73
N SER A 237 -13.35 -12.77 -6.08
CA SER A 237 -13.85 -14.15 -6.11
C SER A 237 -14.41 -14.53 -4.73
N ALA A 238 -15.57 -15.17 -4.69
CA ALA A 238 -16.13 -15.79 -3.49
C ALA A 238 -15.17 -16.83 -2.88
#